data_AF-A0AAW1E7M8-F1
#
_entry.id   AF-A0AAW1E7M8-F1
#
_cell.length_a   1.000
_cell.length_b   1.000
_cell.length_c   1.000
_cell.angle_alpha   90.00
_cell.angle_beta   90.00
_cell.angle_gamma   90.00
#
_symmetry.space_group_name_H-M   'P 1'
#
loop_
_entity.id
_entity.type
_entity.pdbx_description
1 polymer ?
#
loop_
_entity_poly.entity_id
_entity_poly.type
_entity_poly.pdbx_seq_one_letter_code
_entity_poly.pdbx_strand_id
1 'polypeptide(L)'
;MAAGNYKVPPPFDEKKSYESWKNEVEIWRLVTDLEKKKQALAVALSLTGRARDSALEIAAVDLNDDEGMNVLLTKLDAVFLKEETDRQYEAYNRV
;
A
#
# COMPACT_ATOMS: atom_id res chain seq x y z
N MET A 1 -5.24 28.03 -8.11
CA MET A 1 -5.64 26.62 -8.24
C MET A 1 -4.46 25.77 -7.80
N ALA A 2 -4.51 25.14 -6.62
CA ALA A 2 -3.49 24.14 -6.29
C ALA A 2 -3.76 22.95 -7.22
N ALA A 3 -2.91 22.74 -8.21
CA ALA A 3 -2.95 21.53 -9.02
C ALA A 3 -2.86 20.35 -8.04
N GLY A 4 -3.88 19.49 -8.00
CA GLY A 4 -3.82 18.28 -7.20
C GLY A 4 -2.53 17.56 -7.53
N ASN A 5 -1.64 17.37 -6.56
CA ASN A 5 -0.34 16.77 -6.81
C ASN A 5 -0.53 15.24 -6.88
N TYR A 6 -1.11 14.75 -7.98
CA TYR A 6 -1.38 13.33 -8.24
C TYR A 6 -0.11 12.46 -8.31
N LYS A 7 1.07 13.06 -8.09
CA LYS A 7 2.35 12.36 -7.89
C LYS A 7 2.51 11.84 -6.45
N VAL A 8 1.65 12.27 -5.53
CA VAL A 8 1.68 11.82 -4.13
C VAL A 8 0.62 10.75 -3.94
N PRO A 9 1.00 9.50 -3.62
CA PRO A 9 0.06 8.43 -3.34
C PRO A 9 -0.67 8.66 -1.99
N PRO A 10 -1.85 8.04 -1.80
CA PRO A 10 -2.58 8.10 -0.54
C PRO A 10 -1.75 7.54 0.62
N PRO A 11 -1.63 8.26 1.75
CA PRO A 11 -0.91 7.76 2.90
C PRO A 11 -1.63 6.56 3.51
N PHE A 12 -0.85 5.60 4.01
CA PHE A 12 -1.39 4.51 4.81
C PHE A 12 -1.34 4.87 6.30
N ASP A 13 -2.51 4.87 6.95
CA ASP A 13 -2.66 4.98 8.41
C ASP A 13 -3.17 3.64 8.92
N GLU A 14 -2.44 3.01 9.85
CA GLU A 14 -2.79 1.70 10.44
C GLU A 14 -4.11 1.73 11.24
N LYS A 15 -4.64 2.92 11.56
CA LYS A 15 -5.99 3.08 12.13
C LYS A 15 -7.09 2.83 11.10
N LYS A 16 -6.78 2.91 9.81
CA LYS A 16 -7.70 2.64 8.70
C LYS A 16 -7.63 1.17 8.32
N SER A 17 -8.75 0.63 7.82
CA SER A 17 -8.75 -0.70 7.19
C SER A 17 -7.77 -0.73 6.02
N TYR A 18 -6.97 -1.79 5.97
CA TYR A 18 -5.97 -1.98 4.94
C TYR A 18 -6.61 -2.15 3.56
N GLU A 19 -7.71 -2.88 3.48
CA GLU A 19 -8.51 -3.02 2.26
C GLU A 19 -9.06 -1.68 1.75
N SER A 20 -9.50 -0.80 2.66
CA SER A 20 -9.95 0.55 2.28
C SER A 20 -8.81 1.39 1.69
N TRP A 21 -7.60 1.28 2.25
CA TRP A 21 -6.42 1.96 1.71
C TRP A 21 -5.99 1.39 0.35
N LYS A 22 -6.03 0.07 0.16
CA LYS A 22 -5.77 -0.56 -1.16
C LYS A 22 -6.68 0.02 -2.25
N ASN A 23 -7.98 0.15 -1.96
CA ASN A 23 -8.91 0.75 -2.90
C ASN A 23 -8.56 2.21 -3.25
N GLU A 24 -8.08 3.00 -2.29
CA GLU A 24 -7.60 4.36 -2.55
C GLU A 24 -6.35 4.39 -3.43
N VAL A 25 -5.41 3.47 -3.20
CA VAL A 25 -4.22 3.32 -4.05
C VAL A 25 -4.64 2.95 -5.47
N GLU A 26 -5.60 2.05 -5.65
CA GLU A 26 -6.12 1.71 -6.99
C GLU A 26 -6.76 2.91 -7.69
N ILE A 27 -7.59 3.71 -6.97
CA ILE A 27 -8.14 4.96 -7.51
C ILE A 27 -7.01 5.91 -7.91
N TRP A 28 -5.98 6.06 -7.06
CA TRP A 28 -4.82 6.90 -7.35
C TRP A 28 -4.06 6.44 -8.60
N ARG A 29 -3.84 5.13 -8.77
CA ARG A 29 -3.18 4.53 -9.94
C ARG A 29 -3.91 4.84 -11.25
N LEU A 30 -5.24 4.98 -11.21
CA LEU A 30 -6.06 5.32 -12.37
C LEU A 30 -5.97 6.79 -12.77
N VAL A 31 -5.65 7.69 -11.83
CA VAL A 31 -5.64 9.15 -12.06
C VAL A 31 -4.25 9.77 -12.08
N THR A 32 -3.22 9.04 -11.65
CA THR A 32 -1.84 9.54 -11.62
C THR A 32 -1.22 9.59 -13.02
N ASP A 33 -0.34 10.57 -13.23
CA ASP A 33 0.52 10.69 -14.42
C ASP A 33 1.85 9.93 -14.27
N LEU A 34 2.07 9.29 -13.13
CA LEU A 34 3.28 8.55 -12.84
C LEU A 34 3.36 7.25 -13.66
N GLU A 35 4.49 7.05 -14.35
CA GLU A 35 4.79 5.80 -15.07
C GLU A 35 4.55 4.57 -14.18
N LYS A 36 3.94 3.51 -14.72
CA LYS A 36 3.57 2.30 -13.97
C LYS A 36 4.73 1.74 -13.13
N LYS A 37 5.90 1.56 -13.75
CA LYS A 37 7.13 1.16 -13.06
C LYS A 37 7.60 2.03 -11.90
N LYS A 38 7.15 3.29 -11.80
CA LYS A 38 7.51 4.20 -10.68
C LYS A 38 6.45 4.23 -9.58
N GLN A 39 5.26 3.69 -9.82
CA GLN A 39 4.15 3.77 -8.87
C GLN A 39 4.46 3.03 -7.56
N ALA A 40 5.03 1.83 -7.62
CA ALA A 40 5.37 1.06 -6.43
C ALA A 40 6.43 1.74 -5.58
N LEU A 41 7.44 2.36 -6.21
CA LEU A 41 8.45 3.16 -5.50
C LEU A 41 7.80 4.36 -4.77
N ALA A 42 6.90 5.08 -5.45
CA ALA A 42 6.21 6.21 -4.83
C ALA A 42 5.37 5.78 -3.63
N VAL A 43 4.61 4.69 -3.76
CA VAL A 43 3.80 4.14 -2.67
C VAL A 43 4.71 3.70 -1.52
N ALA A 44 5.75 2.90 -1.79
CA ALA A 44 6.70 2.45 -0.77
C ALA A 44 7.33 3.60 0.02
N LEU A 45 7.64 4.72 -0.63
CA LEU A 45 8.19 5.90 0.02
C LEU A 45 7.17 6.72 0.83
N SER A 46 5.87 6.61 0.51
CA SER A 46 4.79 7.24 1.29
C SER A 46 4.40 6.46 2.54
N LEU A 47 4.73 5.16 2.59
CA LEU A 47 4.45 4.32 3.75
C LEU A 47 5.27 4.79 4.95
N THR A 48 4.76 4.49 6.14
CA THR A 48 5.43 4.76 7.41
C THR A 48 5.38 3.52 8.31
N GLY A 49 6.18 3.51 9.38
CA GLY A 49 6.22 2.41 10.35
C GLY A 49 6.49 1.06 9.70
N ARG A 50 5.83 0.02 10.22
CA ARG A 50 5.99 -1.38 9.78
C ARG A 50 5.63 -1.62 8.31
N ALA A 51 4.70 -0.85 7.75
CA ALA A 51 4.37 -0.94 6.33
C ALA A 51 5.57 -0.53 5.46
N ARG A 52 6.26 0.54 5.88
CA ARG A 52 7.50 0.98 5.22
C ARG A 52 8.61 -0.04 5.39
N ASP A 53 8.81 -0.54 6.61
CA ASP A 53 9.85 -1.53 6.88
C ASP A 53 9.66 -2.77 6.00
N SER A 54 8.43 -3.27 5.89
CA SER A 54 8.07 -4.40 5.03
C SER A 54 8.31 -4.12 3.53
N ALA A 55 8.02 -2.90 3.07
CA ALA A 55 8.24 -2.49 1.70
C ALA A 55 9.73 -2.37 1.36
N LEU A 56 10.56 -1.93 2.32
CA LEU A 56 12.01 -1.77 2.15
C LEU A 56 12.77 -3.11 2.11
N GLU A 57 12.13 -4.22 2.47
CA GLU A 57 12.69 -5.57 2.26
C GLU A 57 12.67 -6.00 0.79
N ILE A 58 11.87 -5.34 -0.05
CA ILE A 58 11.80 -5.62 -1.49
C ILE A 58 12.92 -4.84 -2.19
N ALA A 59 13.65 -5.49 -3.10
CA ALA A 59 14.68 -4.79 -3.86
C ALA A 59 14.06 -3.69 -4.72
N ALA A 60 14.70 -2.52 -4.76
CA ALA A 60 14.18 -1.37 -5.52
C ALA A 60 14.00 -1.66 -7.03
N VAL A 61 14.79 -2.59 -7.58
CA VAL A 61 14.66 -3.04 -8.98
C VAL A 61 13.35 -3.80 -9.21
N ASP A 62 12.91 -4.61 -8.24
CA ASP A 62 11.65 -5.38 -8.34
C ASP A 62 10.42 -4.47 -8.16
N LEU A 63 10.59 -3.34 -7.46
CA LEU A 63 9.57 -2.29 -7.39
C LEU A 63 9.56 -1.39 -8.63
N ASN A 64 10.68 -1.28 -9.34
CA ASN A 64 10.83 -0.45 -10.53
C ASN A 64 10.39 -1.19 -11.81
N ASP A 65 9.24 -1.87 -11.74
CA ASP A 65 8.69 -2.70 -12.81
C ASP A 65 7.19 -2.43 -12.97
N ASP A 66 6.63 -2.70 -14.15
CA ASP A 66 5.19 -2.53 -14.42
C ASP A 66 4.33 -3.43 -13.51
N GLU A 67 4.86 -4.54 -13.01
CA GLU A 67 4.26 -5.39 -11.97
C GLU A 67 4.69 -5.04 -10.54
N GLY A 68 5.54 -4.02 -10.33
CA GLY A 68 6.08 -3.66 -9.02
C GLY A 68 5.00 -3.37 -7.97
N MET A 69 3.83 -2.87 -8.39
CA MET A 69 2.68 -2.68 -7.49
C MET A 69 2.12 -4.01 -6.98
N ASN A 70 2.06 -5.05 -7.82
CA ASN A 70 1.60 -6.38 -7.41
C ASN A 70 2.57 -6.98 -6.41
N VAL A 71 3.87 -6.82 -6.62
CA VAL A 71 4.93 -7.27 -5.70
C VAL A 71 4.77 -6.58 -4.34
N LEU A 72 4.63 -5.25 -4.34
CA LEU A 72 4.45 -4.46 -3.12
C LEU A 72 3.18 -4.86 -2.38
N LEU A 73 2.03 -4.94 -3.07
CA LEU A 73 0.76 -5.31 -2.46
C LEU A 73 0.78 -6.73 -1.91
N THR A 74 1.39 -7.70 -2.62
CA THR A 74 1.51 -9.08 -2.13
C THR A 74 2.29 -9.15 -0.81
N LYS A 75 3.39 -8.37 -0.69
CA LYS A 75 4.18 -8.31 0.53
C LYS A 75 3.38 -7.71 1.69
N LEU A 76 2.64 -6.63 1.43
CA LEU A 76 1.82 -5.97 2.44
C LEU A 76 0.59 -6.81 2.82
N ASP A 77 -0.06 -7.48 1.86
CA ASP A 77 -1.17 -8.42 2.08
C ASP A 77 -0.75 -9.50 3.11
N ALA A 78 0.44 -10.09 2.95
CA ALA A 78 0.95 -11.10 3.88
C ALA A 78 1.08 -10.61 5.33
N VAL A 79 1.24 -9.30 5.55
CA VAL A 79 1.39 -8.68 6.87
C VAL A 79 0.04 -8.19 7.41
N PHE A 80 -0.73 -7.45 6.61
CA PHE A 80 -1.89 -6.69 7.08
C PHE A 80 -3.23 -7.42 6.91
N LEU A 81 -3.42 -8.21 5.84
CA LEU A 81 -4.65 -8.99 5.67
C LEU A 81 -4.74 -10.13 6.67
N LYS A 82 -3.60 -10.77 6.96
CA LYS A 82 -3.53 -11.84 7.97
C LYS A 82 -3.96 -11.30 9.34
N GLU A 83 -3.44 -10.15 9.75
CA GLU A 83 -3.78 -9.54 11.04
C GLU A 83 -5.19 -8.96 11.11
N GLU A 84 -5.72 -8.43 10.01
CA GLU A 84 -7.13 -8.03 9.96
C GLU A 84 -8.03 -9.25 10.16
N THR A 85 -7.70 -10.38 9.54
CA THR A 85 -8.39 -11.65 9.75
C THR A 85 -8.28 -12.14 11.20
N ASP A 86 -7.06 -12.18 11.76
CA ASP A 86 -6.82 -12.64 13.14
C ASP A 86 -7.56 -11.76 14.17
N ARG A 87 -7.56 -10.43 14.01
CA ARG A 87 -8.29 -9.50 14.89
C ARG A 87 -9.80 -9.71 14.85
N GLN A 88 -10.38 -9.97 13.68
CA GLN A 88 -11.82 -10.24 13.55
C GLN A 88 -12.20 -11.55 14.25
N TYR A 89 -11.38 -12.60 14.14
CA TYR A 89 -11.59 -13.85 14.86
C TYR A 89 -11.47 -13.69 16.39
N GLU A 90 -10.47 -12.96 16.88
CA GLU A 90 -10.33 -12.69 18.31
C GLU A 90 -11.49 -11.87 18.89
N ALA A 91 -11.99 -10.89 18.12
CA ALA A 91 -13.16 -10.11 18.51
C ALA A 91 -14.43 -10.98 18.59
N TYR A 92 -14.62 -11.88 17.63
CA TYR A 92 -15.76 -12.81 17.62
C TYR A 92 -15.71 -13.81 18.78
N ASN A 93 -14.52 -14.34 19.11
CA ASN A 93 -14.35 -15.32 20.19
C ASN A 93 -14.35 -14.72 21.61
N ARG A 94 -14.43 -13.38 21.74
CA ARG A 94 -14.59 -12.66 23.01
C ARG A 94 -16.03 -12.22 23.29
N VAL A 95 -17.00 -12.64 22.47
CA VAL A 95 -18.44 -12.41 22.67
C VAL A 95 -19.12 -13.66 23.21
#